data_AF-A0A9E9LAE5-F1
#
_entry.id   AF-A0A9E9LAE5-F1
#
_cell.length_a   1.000
_cell.length_b   1.000
_cell.length_c   1.000
_cell.angle_alpha   90.00
_cell.angle_beta   90.00
_cell.angle_gamma   90.00
#
_symmetry.space_group_name_H-M   'P 1'
#
loop_
_entity.id
_entity.type
_entity.pdbx_description
1 polymer ?
#
loop_
_entity_poly.entity_id
_entity_poly.type
_entity_poly.pdbx_seq_one_letter_code
_entity_poly.pdbx_strand_id
1 'polypeptide(L)'
;MTDRIALIVSRLATIRDRKIISSFHIMGDIRVSLNMIVLREYDRHARDNHIDSRSVMEALSRHFYLKLKQPLSSDDTLLYRLDRCICQTSALPRSREKYRLLSALVRLRSDLFPQKPFQEKQAIFPETTREYRPLFSLKTNQNPGTV
;
A
#
# COMPACT_ATOMS: atom_id res chain seq x y z
N MET A 1 -14.85 -24.17 6.69
CA MET A 1 -13.99 -23.36 5.79
C MET A 1 -13.87 -23.96 4.38
N THR A 2 -13.92 -25.28 4.22
CA THR A 2 -13.95 -26.02 2.93
C THR A 2 -15.08 -25.59 1.98
N ASP A 3 -16.20 -25.15 2.54
CA ASP A 3 -17.43 -24.86 1.81
C ASP A 3 -17.31 -23.67 0.82
N ARG A 4 -16.48 -22.66 1.13
CA ARG A 4 -16.27 -21.51 0.24
C ARG A 4 -15.33 -21.81 -0.92
N ILE A 5 -14.34 -22.70 -0.72
CA ILE A 5 -13.46 -23.16 -1.80
C ILE A 5 -14.26 -24.05 -2.75
N ALA A 6 -15.11 -24.93 -2.22
CA ALA A 6 -16.04 -25.73 -3.02
C ALA A 6 -16.98 -24.83 -3.85
N LEU A 7 -17.54 -23.77 -3.28
CA LEU A 7 -18.38 -22.80 -4.01
C LEU A 7 -17.62 -22.05 -5.12
N ILE A 8 -16.34 -21.73 -4.92
CA ILE A 8 -15.48 -21.12 -5.95
C ILE A 8 -15.20 -22.15 -7.07
N VAL A 9 -14.87 -23.38 -6.72
CA VAL A 9 -14.61 -24.47 -7.68
C VAL A 9 -15.87 -24.83 -8.48
N SER A 10 -17.03 -24.90 -7.84
CA SER A 10 -18.32 -25.14 -8.52
C SER A 10 -18.71 -23.98 -9.43
N ARG A 11 -18.48 -22.72 -9.03
CA ARG A 11 -18.69 -21.56 -9.90
C ARG A 11 -17.77 -21.57 -11.12
N LEU A 12 -16.52 -22.00 -10.95
CA LEU A 12 -15.55 -22.13 -12.04
C LEU A 12 -15.96 -23.23 -13.04
N ALA A 13 -16.52 -24.33 -12.56
CA ALA A 13 -17.00 -25.43 -13.42
C ALA A 13 -18.22 -25.04 -14.28
N THR A 14 -19.08 -24.14 -13.79
CA THR A 14 -20.26 -23.65 -14.53
C THR A 14 -19.96 -22.60 -15.60
N ILE A 15 -18.78 -21.96 -15.58
CA ILE A 15 -18.41 -20.94 -16.58
C ILE A 15 -17.69 -21.65 -17.74
N ARG A 16 -18.43 -22.47 -18.48
CA ARG A 16 -17.88 -23.23 -19.61
C ARG A 16 -17.77 -22.41 -20.89
N ASP A 17 -18.33 -21.19 -20.94
CA ASP A 17 -18.49 -20.45 -22.19
C ASP A 17 -18.16 -18.94 -22.15
N ARG A 18 -17.12 -18.57 -21.40
CA ARG A 18 -16.39 -17.32 -21.66
C ARG A 18 -14.91 -17.62 -21.70
N LYS A 19 -14.40 -17.73 -22.94
CA LYS A 19 -12.98 -17.77 -23.33
C LYS A 19 -12.09 -17.13 -22.26
N ILE A 20 -11.29 -17.95 -21.58
CA ILE A 20 -10.10 -17.50 -20.86
C ILE A 20 -10.44 -16.37 -19.84
N ILE A 21 -11.27 -16.67 -18.84
CA ILE A 21 -11.07 -16.02 -17.53
C ILE A 21 -9.69 -16.51 -17.10
N SER A 22 -8.66 -15.77 -17.52
CA SER A 22 -7.27 -16.20 -17.44
C SER A 22 -7.00 -16.71 -16.04
N SER A 23 -6.64 -17.99 -15.91
CA SER A 23 -6.33 -18.64 -14.63
C SER A 23 -5.35 -17.82 -13.80
N PHE A 24 -4.53 -16.97 -14.44
CA PHE A 24 -3.65 -15.99 -13.80
C PHE A 24 -4.39 -14.92 -13.00
N HIS A 25 -5.51 -14.38 -13.48
CA HIS A 25 -6.32 -13.40 -12.74
C HIS A 25 -6.96 -14.03 -11.50
N ILE A 26 -7.46 -15.26 -11.63
CA ILE A 26 -8.02 -16.01 -10.49
C ILE A 26 -6.93 -16.29 -9.45
N MET A 27 -5.75 -16.72 -9.90
CA MET A 27 -4.61 -16.95 -8.98
C MET A 27 -4.15 -15.66 -8.30
N GLY A 28 -4.15 -14.52 -9.00
CA GLY A 28 -3.89 -13.22 -8.39
C GLY A 28 -4.90 -12.88 -7.29
N ASP A 29 -6.19 -13.03 -7.58
CA ASP A 29 -7.26 -12.76 -6.60
C ASP A 29 -7.21 -13.73 -5.39
N ILE A 30 -6.82 -14.99 -5.61
CA ILE A 30 -6.58 -15.96 -4.52
C ILE A 30 -5.39 -15.53 -3.64
N ARG A 31 -4.26 -15.13 -4.24
CA ARG A 31 -3.09 -14.66 -3.48
C ARG A 31 -3.43 -13.44 -2.64
N VAL A 32 -4.16 -12.48 -3.21
CA VAL A 32 -4.63 -11.31 -2.46
C VAL A 32 -5.54 -11.74 -1.30
N SER A 33 -6.49 -12.64 -1.55
CA SER A 33 -7.40 -13.16 -0.51
C SER A 33 -6.64 -13.84 0.65
N LEU A 34 -5.59 -14.61 0.35
CA LEU A 34 -4.75 -15.24 1.38
C LEU A 34 -4.02 -14.20 2.23
N ASN A 35 -3.45 -13.16 1.62
CA ASN A 35 -2.78 -12.11 2.37
C ASN A 35 -3.77 -11.25 3.19
N MET A 36 -5.02 -11.08 2.74
CA MET A 36 -6.09 -10.46 3.53
C MET A 36 -6.47 -11.30 4.76
N ILE A 37 -6.41 -12.62 4.68
CA ILE A 37 -6.62 -13.50 5.85
C ILE A 37 -5.51 -13.28 6.88
N VAL A 38 -4.24 -13.19 6.43
CA VAL A 38 -3.12 -12.89 7.32
C VAL A 38 -3.30 -11.52 7.99
N LEU A 39 -3.67 -10.48 7.24
CA LEU A 39 -3.99 -9.17 7.81
C LEU A 39 -5.04 -9.25 8.93
N ARG A 40 -6.07 -10.07 8.74
CA ARG A 40 -7.13 -10.27 9.72
C ARG A 40 -6.67 -11.08 10.94
N GLU A 41 -5.83 -12.09 10.73
CA GLU A 41 -5.24 -12.91 11.80
C GLU A 41 -4.36 -12.05 12.73
N TYR A 42 -3.58 -11.13 12.17
CA TYR A 42 -2.67 -10.25 12.91
C TYR A 42 -3.26 -8.86 13.20
N ASP A 43 -4.58 -8.68 13.04
CA ASP A 43 -5.24 -7.39 13.27
C ASP A 43 -5.10 -6.90 14.71
N ARG A 44 -5.16 -7.81 15.69
CA ARG A 44 -4.91 -7.47 17.10
C ARG A 44 -3.49 -6.95 17.29
N HIS A 45 -2.50 -7.65 16.74
CA HIS A 45 -1.10 -7.23 16.82
C HIS A 45 -0.88 -5.86 16.16
N ALA A 46 -1.50 -5.62 15.01
CA ALA A 46 -1.45 -4.32 14.34
C ALA A 46 -2.05 -3.21 15.21
N ARG A 47 -3.23 -3.45 15.81
CA ARG A 47 -3.89 -2.49 16.73
C ARG A 47 -3.06 -2.20 17.98
N ASP A 48 -2.51 -3.23 18.60
CA ASP A 48 -1.65 -3.10 19.80
C ASP A 48 -0.39 -2.26 19.50
N ASN A 49 0.01 -2.17 18.23
CA ASN A 49 1.15 -1.37 17.76
C ASN A 49 0.73 -0.09 17.02
N HIS A 50 -0.52 0.35 17.13
CA HIS A 50 -1.06 1.56 16.48
C HIS A 50 -0.91 1.60 14.95
N ILE A 51 -0.94 0.43 14.30
CA ILE A 51 -0.95 0.29 12.85
C ILE A 51 -2.39 0.23 12.35
N ASP A 52 -2.73 1.06 11.35
CA ASP A 52 -4.07 1.12 10.77
C ASP A 52 -4.29 0.04 9.70
N SER A 53 -4.25 -1.23 10.12
CA SER A 53 -4.56 -2.40 9.26
C SER A 53 -6.01 -2.39 8.76
N ARG A 54 -6.93 -1.82 9.55
CA ARG A 54 -8.36 -1.78 9.25
C ARG A 54 -8.66 -0.92 8.02
N SER A 55 -8.07 0.27 7.93
CA SER A 55 -8.22 1.15 6.78
C SER A 55 -7.73 0.52 5.47
N VAL A 56 -6.69 -0.33 5.54
CA VAL A 56 -6.23 -1.14 4.40
C VAL A 56 -7.26 -2.20 4.03
N MET A 57 -7.79 -2.94 5.01
CA MET A 57 -8.82 -3.96 4.77
C MET A 57 -10.12 -3.39 4.17
N GLU A 58 -10.54 -2.21 4.62
CA GLU A 58 -11.70 -1.49 4.07
C GLU A 58 -11.44 -1.02 2.64
N ALA A 59 -10.25 -0.47 2.37
CA ALA A 59 -9.84 -0.07 1.02
C ALA A 59 -9.76 -1.27 0.07
N LEU A 60 -9.23 -2.41 0.51
CA LEU A 60 -9.20 -3.65 -0.27
C LEU A 60 -10.62 -4.14 -0.58
N SER A 61 -11.50 -4.16 0.42
CA SER A 61 -12.90 -4.56 0.24
C SER A 61 -13.61 -3.68 -0.80
N ARG A 62 -13.38 -2.36 -0.72
CA ARG A 62 -13.90 -1.38 -1.69
C ARG A 62 -13.31 -1.59 -3.07
N HIS A 63 -12.00 -1.81 -3.18
CA HIS A 63 -11.31 -2.04 -4.45
C HIS A 63 -11.90 -3.24 -5.19
N PHE A 64 -12.06 -4.39 -4.52
CA PHE A 64 -12.67 -5.58 -5.14
C PHE A 64 -14.15 -5.39 -5.46
N TYR A 65 -14.91 -4.70 -4.61
CA TYR A 65 -16.29 -4.36 -4.91
C TYR A 65 -16.43 -3.50 -6.17
N LEU A 66 -15.56 -2.49 -6.33
CA LEU A 66 -15.54 -1.63 -7.50
C LEU A 66 -15.04 -2.36 -8.74
N LYS A 67 -14.01 -3.21 -8.62
CA LYS A 67 -13.51 -4.06 -9.72
C LYS A 67 -14.62 -4.93 -10.34
N LEU A 68 -15.58 -5.39 -9.54
CA LEU A 68 -16.75 -6.15 -10.02
C LEU A 68 -17.80 -5.29 -10.73
N LYS A 69 -17.88 -3.99 -10.42
CA LYS A 69 -18.90 -3.06 -10.95
C LYS A 69 -18.41 -2.23 -12.14
N GLN A 70 -17.18 -1.73 -12.08
CA GLN A 70 -16.55 -0.88 -13.10
C GLN A 70 -15.04 -1.17 -13.15
N PRO A 71 -14.51 -1.72 -14.25
CA PRO A 71 -13.15 -2.22 -14.30
C PRO A 71 -12.01 -1.18 -14.39
N LEU A 72 -12.27 0.14 -14.32
CA LEU A 72 -11.20 1.15 -14.46
C LEU A 72 -11.32 2.28 -13.45
N SER A 73 -10.64 2.17 -12.32
CA SER A 73 -10.09 3.33 -11.63
C SER A 73 -8.82 2.93 -10.88
N SER A 74 -7.75 3.69 -11.12
CA SER A 74 -6.52 3.67 -10.33
C SER A 74 -6.89 4.01 -8.88
N ASP A 75 -6.81 3.05 -7.97
CA ASP A 75 -7.05 3.29 -6.54
C ASP A 75 -5.75 3.74 -5.86
N ASP A 76 -5.32 4.96 -6.20
CA ASP A 76 -4.12 5.58 -5.60
C ASP A 76 -4.26 5.74 -4.08
N THR A 77 -5.50 5.77 -3.57
CA THR A 77 -5.78 5.79 -2.13
C THR A 77 -5.42 4.47 -1.48
N LEU A 78 -5.74 3.33 -2.09
CA LEU A 78 -5.35 2.01 -1.60
C LEU A 78 -3.82 1.84 -1.61
N LEU A 79 -3.14 2.28 -2.68
CA LEU A 79 -1.68 2.21 -2.73
C LEU A 79 -1.04 3.01 -1.59
N TYR A 80 -1.46 4.26 -1.40
CA TYR A 80 -0.94 5.11 -0.32
C TYR A 80 -1.15 4.48 1.07
N ARG A 81 -2.33 3.88 1.32
CA ARG A 81 -2.63 3.18 2.57
C ARG A 81 -1.74 1.97 2.78
N LEU A 82 -1.48 1.18 1.73
CA LEU A 82 -0.58 0.04 1.78
C LEU A 82 0.86 0.47 2.11
N ASP A 83 1.39 1.46 1.38
CA ASP A 83 2.76 1.93 1.56
C ASP A 83 2.96 2.52 2.97
N ARG A 84 1.99 3.31 3.45
CA ARG A 84 2.00 3.81 4.84
C ARG A 84 2.02 2.68 5.86
N CYS A 85 1.17 1.66 5.69
CA CYS A 85 1.08 0.52 6.59
C CYS A 85 2.36 -0.34 6.58
N ILE A 86 3.00 -0.48 5.40
CA ILE A 86 4.31 -1.10 5.24
C ILE A 86 5.38 -0.33 6.03
N CYS A 87 5.44 1.00 5.89
CA CYS A 87 6.39 1.83 6.64
C CYS A 87 6.18 1.74 8.15
N GLN A 88 4.93 1.75 8.62
CA GLN A 88 4.63 1.62 10.06
C GLN A 88 5.03 0.25 10.59
N THR A 89 4.73 -0.81 9.85
CA THR A 89 5.08 -2.19 10.24
C THR A 89 6.59 -2.43 10.20
N SER A 90 7.31 -1.84 9.25
CA SER A 90 8.76 -1.99 9.13
C SER A 90 9.52 -1.34 10.30
N ALA A 91 8.96 -0.29 10.89
CA ALA A 91 9.51 0.42 12.05
C ALA A 91 9.36 -0.34 13.39
N LEU A 92 8.54 -1.40 13.45
CA LEU A 92 8.34 -2.16 14.69
C LEU A 92 9.60 -2.94 15.12
N PRO A 93 9.72 -3.30 16.42
CA PRO A 93 10.74 -4.25 16.89
C PRO A 93 10.67 -5.60 16.17
N ARG A 94 11.80 -6.31 16.10
CA ARG A 94 11.84 -7.64 15.45
C ARG A 94 10.98 -8.63 16.21
N SER A 95 9.95 -9.16 15.55
CA SER A 95 9.06 -10.20 16.07
C SER A 95 8.55 -11.07 14.92
N ARG A 96 8.06 -12.27 15.24
CA ARG A 96 7.48 -13.17 14.24
C ARG A 96 6.24 -12.53 13.59
N GLU A 97 5.44 -11.88 14.40
CA GLU A 97 4.21 -11.18 14.05
C GLU A 97 4.50 -10.02 13.08
N LYS A 98 5.55 -9.22 13.36
CA LYS A 98 6.03 -8.17 12.46
C LYS A 98 6.33 -8.74 11.08
N TYR A 99 7.15 -9.79 11.01
CA TYR A 99 7.55 -10.34 9.72
C TYR A 99 6.37 -10.92 8.94
N ARG A 100 5.44 -11.58 9.64
CA ARG A 100 4.22 -12.11 9.02
C ARG A 100 3.35 -10.99 8.45
N LEU A 101 3.04 -9.97 9.24
CA LEU A 101 2.24 -8.82 8.82
C LEU A 101 2.92 -8.04 7.68
N LEU A 102 4.21 -7.75 7.81
CA LEU A 102 4.99 -7.03 6.79
C LEU A 102 5.03 -7.81 5.47
N SER A 103 5.24 -9.13 5.53
CA SER A 103 5.27 -9.97 4.33
C SER A 103 3.94 -9.98 3.59
N ALA A 104 2.82 -10.00 4.32
CA ALA A 104 1.47 -9.96 3.74
C ALA A 104 1.22 -8.60 3.05
N LEU A 105 1.57 -7.51 3.73
CA LEU A 105 1.43 -6.15 3.18
C LEU A 105 2.26 -5.92 1.92
N VAL A 106 3.53 -6.34 1.92
CA VAL A 106 4.41 -6.23 0.75
C VAL A 106 3.89 -7.07 -0.41
N ARG A 107 3.41 -8.30 -0.14
CA ARG A 107 2.81 -9.15 -1.18
C ARG A 107 1.55 -8.54 -1.78
N LEU A 108 0.66 -7.98 -0.95
CA LEU A 108 -0.53 -7.27 -1.43
C LEU A 108 -0.17 -6.10 -2.33
N ARG A 109 0.80 -5.28 -1.92
CA ARG A 109 1.29 -4.15 -2.72
C ARG A 109 1.84 -4.62 -4.07
N SER A 110 2.68 -5.66 -4.09
CA SER A 110 3.27 -6.18 -5.33
C SER A 110 2.27 -6.89 -6.24
N ASP A 111 1.29 -7.62 -5.69
CA ASP A 111 0.24 -8.27 -6.48
C ASP A 111 -0.74 -7.26 -7.09
N LEU A 112 -1.09 -6.19 -6.37
CA LEU A 112 -2.08 -5.19 -6.80
C LEU A 112 -1.47 -4.07 -7.65
N PHE A 113 -0.22 -3.68 -7.36
CA PHE A 113 0.44 -2.54 -8.00
C PHE A 113 1.87 -2.87 -8.44
N PRO A 114 2.08 -3.87 -9.32
CA PRO A 114 3.42 -4.35 -9.68
C PRO A 114 4.29 -3.31 -10.38
N GLN A 115 3.67 -2.34 -11.07
CA GLN A 115 4.38 -1.32 -11.87
C GLN A 115 4.53 0.03 -11.15
N LYS A 116 3.95 0.21 -9.96
CA LYS A 116 4.01 1.49 -9.25
C LYS A 116 5.24 1.53 -8.34
N PRO A 117 6.00 2.64 -8.29
CA PRO A 117 7.09 2.82 -7.33
C PRO A 117 6.55 2.87 -5.90
N PHE A 118 7.43 2.65 -4.91
CA PHE A 118 7.02 2.73 -3.51
C PHE A 118 6.88 4.20 -3.14
N GLN A 119 5.73 4.61 -2.60
CA GLN A 119 5.46 5.99 -2.21
C GLN A 119 6.11 6.26 -0.85
N GLU A 120 7.44 6.37 -0.84
CA GLU A 120 8.18 6.84 0.33
C GLU A 120 7.86 8.33 0.51
N LYS A 121 7.12 8.67 1.57
CA LYS A 121 6.74 10.03 2.00
C LYS A 121 7.11 11.14 0.99
N GLN A 122 6.23 11.44 0.04
CA GLN A 122 6.04 12.85 -0.28
C GLN A 122 5.38 13.44 0.95
N ALA A 123 6.21 13.97 1.84
CA ALA A 123 5.75 14.96 2.79
C ALA A 123 4.97 15.99 1.98
N ILE A 124 3.68 16.12 2.29
CA ILE A 124 2.91 17.30 1.94
C ILE A 124 3.55 18.42 2.76
N PHE A 125 4.71 18.92 2.31
CA PHE A 125 5.07 20.29 2.58
C PHE A 125 4.10 21.09 1.71
N PRO A 126 3.24 21.96 2.29
CA PRO A 126 2.64 22.98 1.45
C PRO A 126 3.79 23.74 0.81
N GLU A 127 3.74 23.93 -0.51
CA GLU A 127 4.58 24.90 -1.21
C GLU A 127 4.22 26.29 -0.64
N THR A 128 4.78 26.64 0.52
CA THR A 128 4.99 28.05 0.86
C THR A 128 6.19 28.51 0.08
N THR A 129 5.93 28.86 -1.18
CA THR A 129 6.74 29.76 -1.98
C THR A 129 6.76 31.11 -1.27
N ARG A 130 7.67 31.29 -0.31
CA ARG A 130 8.15 32.61 0.13
C ARG A 130 9.63 32.55 0.46
N GLU A 131 10.41 32.99 -0.51
CA GLU A 131 11.66 33.73 -0.38
C GLU A 131 12.66 33.23 0.69
N TYR A 132 13.51 32.30 0.28
CA TYR A 132 14.84 32.22 0.88
C TYR A 132 15.66 33.44 0.44
N ARG A 133 15.64 34.49 1.26
CA ARG A 133 16.69 35.53 1.27
C ARG A 133 17.96 34.88 1.83
N PRO A 134 19.07 34.79 1.09
CA PRO A 134 20.31 34.30 1.67
C PRO A 134 20.88 35.37 2.61
N LEU A 135 20.73 35.16 3.92
CA LEU A 135 21.41 35.93 4.99
C LEU A 135 22.86 35.48 5.17
N PHE A 136 23.64 35.49 4.08
CA PHE A 136 25.09 35.41 4.14
C PHE A 136 25.68 36.38 3.12
N SER A 137 25.58 37.68 3.42
CA SER A 137 26.48 38.67 2.85
C SER A 137 27.76 38.64 3.67
N LEU A 138 28.77 37.91 3.18
CA LEU A 138 30.14 38.08 3.61
C LEU A 138 30.50 39.57 3.48
N LYS A 139 30.76 40.22 4.62
CA LYS A 139 31.36 41.56 4.65
C LYS A 139 32.76 41.45 4.04
N THR A 140 32.88 41.77 2.75
CA THR A 140 34.17 42.14 2.17
C THR A 140 34.47 43.56 2.63
N ASN A 141 35.35 43.67 3.62
CA ASN A 141 35.87 44.92 4.14
C ASN A 141 36.83 45.50 3.09
N GLN A 142 36.30 46.32 2.16
CA GLN A 142 37.11 47.21 1.34
C GLN A 142 37.36 48.50 2.14
N ASN A 143 38.53 48.59 2.76
CA ASN A 143 39.10 49.88 3.15
C ASN A 143 39.82 50.48 1.92
N PRO A 144 39.44 51.67 1.44
CA PRO A 144 40.27 52.44 0.52
C PRO A 144 41.40 53.13 1.31
N GLY A 145 42.62 53.04 0.79
CA GLY A 145 43.81 53.65 1.37
C GLY A 145 43.71 55.17 1.46
N THR A 146 44.25 55.71 2.55
CA THR A 146 44.71 57.10 2.66
C THR A 146 46.16 57.02 3.10
N VAL A 147 47.09 57.22 2.17
CA VAL A 147 48.28 58.12 2.15
C VAL A 147 48.92 57.96 0.79
#